data_AF-A0A1A5YJV4-F1
#
_entry.id   AF-A0A1A5YJV4-F1
#
_cell.length_a   1.000
_cell.length_b   1.000
_cell.length_c   1.000
_cell.angle_alpha   90.00
_cell.angle_beta   90.00
_cell.angle_gamma   90.00
#
_symmetry.space_group_name_H-M   'P 1'
#
loop_
_entity.id
_entity.type
_entity.pdbx_description
1 polymer ?
#
loop_
_entity_poly.entity_id
_entity_poly.type
_entity_poly.pdbx_seq_one_letter_code
_entity_poly.pdbx_strand_id
1 'polypeptide(L)' 'MSYVKEELRSSYRNSEGIWEKDHYSPKRFFSFFDEALLKKAVSGLFAVRGFRAIPLEDNELDFYGLLLAGEQES' A
#
# COMPACT_ATOMS: atom_id res chain seq x y z
N MET A 1 -13.48 23.24 -4.82
CA MET A 1 -12.49 22.58 -5.72
C MET A 1 -11.82 21.43 -4.98
N SER A 2 -12.21 20.17 -5.26
CA SER A 2 -11.61 18.97 -4.63
C SER A 2 -11.14 17.91 -5.64
N TYR A 3 -11.27 18.17 -6.94
CA TYR A 3 -11.05 17.13 -7.96
C TYR A 3 -9.59 17.00 -8.43
N VAL A 4 -8.71 17.97 -8.11
CA VAL A 4 -7.35 18.02 -8.68
C VAL A 4 -6.34 17.19 -7.88
N LYS A 5 -6.64 16.81 -6.63
CA LYS A 5 -5.69 16.06 -5.77
C LYS A 5 -5.67 14.55 -6.04
N GLU A 6 -6.66 13.97 -6.70
CA GLU A 6 -6.70 12.52 -6.95
C GLU A 6 -5.81 12.07 -8.12
N GLU A 7 -5.70 12.88 -9.18
CA GLU A 7 -4.97 12.50 -10.41
C GLU A 7 -3.44 12.46 -10.22
N LEU A 8 -2.89 13.24 -9.29
CA LEU A 8 -1.45 13.26 -9.00
C LEU A 8 -0.96 12.04 -8.19
N ARG A 9 -1.85 11.21 -7.64
CA ARG A 9 -1.51 10.04 -6.79
C ARG A 9 -1.14 8.78 -7.58
N SER A 10 -1.04 8.85 -8.91
CA SER A 10 -1.37 7.71 -9.79
C SER A 10 -0.25 7.09 -10.64
N SER A 11 1.05 7.29 -10.37
CA SER A 11 2.11 6.71 -11.22
C SER A 11 2.59 5.31 -10.83
N TYR A 12 2.40 4.87 -9.58
CA TYR A 12 2.88 3.55 -9.07
C TYR A 12 1.76 2.68 -8.49
N ARG A 13 0.52 2.85 -8.97
CA ARG A 13 -0.60 1.99 -8.56
C ARG A 13 -0.41 0.58 -9.09
N ASN A 14 -0.23 -0.40 -8.20
CA ASN A 14 -0.12 -1.83 -8.51
C ASN A 14 1.05 -2.15 -9.46
N SER A 15 2.28 -1.81 -9.06
CA SER A 15 3.49 -2.04 -9.85
C SER A 15 4.62 -2.63 -9.02
N GLU A 16 5.52 -3.37 -9.65
CA GLU A 16 6.73 -3.89 -9.02
C GLU A 16 7.98 -3.36 -9.74
N GLY A 17 9.04 -3.07 -8.99
CA GLY A 17 10.30 -2.63 -9.58
C GLY A 17 11.09 -1.65 -8.72
N ILE A 18 12.04 -0.97 -9.37
CA ILE A 18 12.80 0.12 -8.76
C ILE A 18 11.93 1.37 -8.73
N TRP A 19 11.84 2.00 -7.56
CA TRP A 19 11.23 3.31 -7.44
C TRP A 19 12.29 4.38 -7.65
N GLU A 20 12.13 5.18 -8.71
CA GLU A 20 13.15 6.17 -9.09
C GLU A 20 13.43 7.20 -8.00
N LYS A 21 12.42 7.53 -7.17
CA LYS A 21 12.54 8.47 -6.05
C LYS A 21 13.16 7.86 -4.79
N ASP A 22 13.50 6.57 -4.79
CA ASP A 22 14.18 5.94 -3.65
C ASP A 22 15.60 6.51 -3.45
N HIS A 23 15.89 7.09 -2.30
CA HIS A 23 17.19 7.75 -2.06
C HIS A 23 18.33 6.79 -1.67
N TYR A 24 18.04 5.51 -1.44
CA TYR A 24 19.04 4.52 -1.03
C TYR A 24 19.92 4.02 -2.19
N SER A 25 21.17 3.66 -1.87
CA SER A 25 22.13 3.01 -2.78
C SER A 25 22.77 1.79 -2.10
N PRO A 26 22.57 0.56 -2.61
CA PRO A 26 21.82 0.24 -3.84
C PRO A 26 20.32 0.51 -3.70
N LYS A 27 19.66 0.75 -4.83
CA LYS A 27 18.20 0.97 -4.91
C LYS A 27 17.46 -0.27 -4.39
N ARG A 28 16.36 -0.08 -3.67
CA ARG A 28 15.50 -1.17 -3.21
C ARG A 28 14.51 -1.58 -4.30
N PHE A 29 14.09 -2.83 -4.27
CA PHE A 29 12.96 -3.33 -5.06
C PHE A 29 11.66 -3.14 -4.24
N PHE A 30 10.63 -2.59 -4.87
CA PHE A 30 9.34 -2.35 -4.24
C PHE A 30 8.24 -3.10 -4.99
N SER A 31 7.26 -3.62 -4.24
CA SER A 31 5.96 -4.05 -4.77
C SER A 31 4.89 -3.12 -4.20
N PHE A 32 4.32 -2.27 -5.05
CA PHE A 32 3.28 -1.32 -4.67
C PHE A 32 1.90 -1.95 -4.87
N PHE A 33 1.03 -1.76 -3.88
CA PHE A 33 -0.34 -2.24 -3.90
C PHE A 33 -1.28 -1.09 -3.58
N ASP A 34 -2.37 -0.97 -4.34
CA ASP A 34 -3.52 -0.21 -3.86
C ASP A 34 -4.22 -0.96 -2.72
N GLU A 35 -5.12 -0.25 -2.03
CA GLU A 35 -5.84 -0.80 -0.88
C GLU A 35 -6.61 -2.09 -1.23
N ALA A 36 -7.22 -2.17 -2.42
CA ALA A 36 -8.04 -3.31 -2.80
C ALA A 36 -7.16 -4.55 -3.03
N LEU A 37 -6.04 -4.39 -3.73
CA LEU A 37 -5.13 -5.48 -4.03
C LEU A 37 -4.36 -5.92 -2.78
N LEU A 38 -3.99 -4.97 -1.90
CA LEU A 38 -3.37 -5.28 -0.62
C LEU A 38 -4.31 -6.11 0.26
N LYS A 39 -5.57 -5.69 0.42
CA LYS A 39 -6.58 -6.47 1.18
C LYS A 39 -6.79 -7.86 0.59
N LYS A 40 -6.89 -7.96 -0.74
CA LYS A 40 -7.05 -9.24 -1.42
C LYS A 40 -5.87 -10.17 -1.18
N ALA A 41 -4.64 -9.66 -1.31
CA ALA A 41 -3.43 -10.44 -1.12
C ALA A 41 -3.33 -11.00 0.31
N VAL A 42 -3.56 -10.18 1.33
CA VAL A 42 -3.45 -10.63 2.74
C VAL A 42 -4.60 -11.54 3.16
N SER A 43 -5.79 -11.37 2.58
CA SER A 43 -6.98 -12.17 2.94
C SER A 43 -6.87 -13.64 2.52
N GLY A 44 -5.96 -13.97 1.61
CA GLY A 44 -5.68 -15.37 1.25
C GLY A 44 -4.88 -16.14 2.32
N LEU A 45 -4.31 -15.43 3.30
CA LEU A 45 -3.44 -15.99 4.34
C LEU A 45 -3.92 -15.69 5.76
N PHE A 46 -4.65 -14.58 5.95
CA PHE A 46 -5.06 -14.08 7.25
C PHE A 46 -6.51 -13.59 7.23
N ALA A 47 -7.19 -13.68 8.37
CA ALA A 47 -8.42 -12.94 8.59
C ALA A 47 -8.08 -11.47 8.87
N VAL A 48 -8.51 -10.58 7.99
CA VAL A 48 -8.33 -9.12 8.16
C VAL A 48 -9.34 -8.60 9.18
N ARG A 49 -8.86 -8.22 10.37
CA ARG A 49 -9.69 -7.69 11.47
C ARG A 49 -9.78 -6.17 11.49
N GLY A 50 -8.80 -5.50 10.90
CA GLY A 50 -8.77 -4.05 10.79
C GLY A 50 -7.86 -3.60 9.65
N PHE A 51 -8.27 -2.51 9.02
CA PHE A 51 -7.51 -1.87 7.96
C PHE A 51 -7.68 -0.36 8.08
N ARG A 52 -6.58 0.38 8.09
CA ARG A 52 -6.59 1.84 8.19
C ARG A 52 -5.59 2.46 7.25
N ALA A 53 -6.06 3.31 6.34
CA ALA A 53 -5.21 4.23 5.61
C ALA A 53 -4.87 5.43 6.51
N ILE A 54 -3.58 5.77 6.57
CA ILE A 54 -3.03 6.94 7.23
C ILE A 54 -2.48 7.82 6.11
N PRO A 55 -3.25 8.82 5.66
CA PRO A 55 -2.79 9.71 4.60
C PRO A 55 -1.60 10.51 5.11
N LEU A 56 -0.56 10.59 4.30
CA LEU A 56 0.54 11.50 4.54
C LEU A 56 0.31 12.75 3.71
N GLU A 57 0.09 13.88 4.39
CA GLU A 57 0.07 15.17 3.71
C GLU A 57 1.41 15.40 3.00
N ASP A 58 1.34 15.85 1.75
CA ASP A 58 2.47 16.13 0.85
C ASP A 58 3.34 14.94 0.41
N ASN A 59 2.92 13.69 0.61
CA ASN A 59 3.60 12.51 0.06
C ASN A 59 2.78 11.82 -1.04
N GLU A 60 3.50 11.16 -1.96
CA GLU A 60 2.89 10.33 -3.01
C GLU A 60 2.43 8.95 -2.53
N LEU A 61 2.78 8.58 -1.30
CA LEU A 61 2.47 7.28 -0.70
C LEU A 61 1.71 7.45 0.61
N ASP A 62 0.70 6.61 0.80
CA ASP A 62 -0.01 6.48 2.07
C ASP A 62 0.62 5.38 2.92
N PHE A 63 0.48 5.47 4.25
CA PHE A 63 0.74 4.34 5.13
C PHE A 63 -0.54 3.55 5.37
N TYR A 64 -0.44 2.22 5.34
CA TYR A 64 -1.55 1.32 5.67
C TYR A 64 -1.23 0.54 6.95
N GLY A 65 -2.09 0.67 7.95
CA GLY A 65 -2.07 -0.16 9.15
C GLY A 65 -3.04 -1.33 9.03
N LEU A 66 -2.55 -2.55 9.25
CA LEU A 66 -3.34 -3.78 9.16
C LEU A 66 -3.32 -4.51 10.51
N LEU A 67 -4.51 -4.94 10.96
CA LEU A 67 -4.66 -5.89 12.07
C LEU A 67 -5.08 -7.24 11.48
N LEU A 68 -4.21 -8.23 11.60
CA LEU A 68 -4.37 -9.55 11.01
C LEU A 68 -4.48 -10.61 12.12
N ALA A 69 -5.34 -11.60 11.91
CA ALA A 69 -5.42 -12.79 12.75
C ALA A 69 -5.08 -14.02 11.88
N GLY A 70 -4.23 -14.90 12.41
CA GLY A 70 -4.03 -16.22 11.84
C GLY A 70 -5.29 -17.08 12.00
N GLU A 71 -5.44 -18.11 11.15
CA GLU A 71 -6.42 -19.15 11.43
C GLU A 71 -6.05 -19.86 12.74
N GLN A 72 -7.04 -20.05 13.63
CA GLN A 72 -6.87 -21.01 14.71
C GLN A 72 -7.05 -22.39 14.09
N GLU A 73 -6.01 -23.21 14.10
CA GLU A 73 -6.17 -24.66 13.91
C GLU A 73 -7.27 -25.11 14.89
N SER A 74 -8.37 -25.61 14.31
CA SER A 74 -9.53 -26.13 15.03
C SER A 74 -9.31 -27.58 15.41
#